data_AF-A0A7J0EQZ1-F1
#
_entry.id   AF-A0A7J0EQZ1-F1
#
_cell.length_a   1.000
_cell.length_b   1.000
_cell.length_c   1.000
_cell.angle_alpha   90.00
_cell.angle_beta   90.00
_cell.angle_gamma   90.00
#
_symmetry.space_group_name_H-M   'P 1'
#
loop_
_entity.id
_entity.type
_entity.pdbx_description
1 polymer ?
#
loop_
_entity_poly.entity_id
_entity_poly.type
_entity_poly.pdbx_seq_one_letter_code
_entity_poly.pdbx_strand_id
1 'polypeptide(L)' 'MVTYKFHQYQVVGRALPSETDEHPKIYRMKLWATNEVRAKSKFWYFSEEA' A
#
# COMPACT_ATOMS: atom_id res chain seq x y z
N MET A 1 4.36 -24.74 16.20
CA MET A 1 4.96 -23.54 15.57
C MET A 1 3.92 -22.43 15.61
N VAL A 2 4.25 -21.29 16.23
CA VAL A 2 3.33 -20.15 16.29
C VAL A 2 3.27 -19.52 14.91
N THR A 3 2.17 -19.74 14.18
CA THR A 3 1.92 -19.02 12.93
C THR A 3 1.66 -17.57 13.29
N TYR A 4 2.61 -16.67 13.05
CA TYR A 4 2.39 -15.24 13.21
C TYR A 4 1.23 -14.85 12.29
N LYS A 5 0.07 -14.54 12.89
CA LYS A 5 -1.14 -14.18 12.14
C LYS A 5 -0.95 -12.92 11.31
N PHE A 6 0.00 -12.06 11.67
CA PHE A 6 0.23 -10.77 11.02
C PHE A 6 1.71 -10.55 10.76
N HIS A 7 2.01 -10.09 9.55
CA HIS A 7 3.33 -9.64 9.13
C HIS A 7 3.29 -8.14 8.88
N GLN A 8 4.41 -7.46 9.15
CA GLN A 8 4.56 -6.06 8.80
C GLN A 8 4.82 -5.97 7.29
N TYR A 9 3.92 -5.30 6.58
CA TYR A 9 4.06 -5.00 5.16
C TYR A 9 4.34 -3.51 4.99
N GLN A 10 5.29 -3.23 4.12
CA GLN A 10 5.53 -1.89 3.63
C GLN A 10 5.03 -1.84 2.18
N VAL A 11 3.90 -1.18 1.98
CA VAL A 11 3.31 -1.01 0.66
C VAL A 11 3.71 0.37 0.14
N VAL A 12 4.20 0.39 -1.10
CA VAL A 12 4.53 1.61 -1.83
C VAL A 12 3.71 1.61 -3.10
N GLY A 13 3.01 2.71 -3.37
CA GLY A 13 2.23 2.88 -4.58
C GLY A 13 2.36 4.30 -5.10
N ARG A 14 2.15 4.44 -6.40
CA ARG A 14 2.10 5.72 -7.10
C ARG A 14 0.96 5.67 -8.10
N ALA A 15 0.38 6.82 -8.39
CA ALA A 15 -0.51 6.96 -9.52
C ALA A 15 0.26 6.67 -10.83
N LEU A 16 -0.48 6.30 -11.88
CA LEU A 16 0.09 6.19 -13.21
C LEU A 16 0.61 7.57 -13.64
N PRO A 17 1.88 7.69 -14.05
CA PRO A 17 2.39 8.95 -14.56
C PRO A 17 1.61 9.31 -15.83
N SER A 18 1.04 10.50 -15.84
CA SER A 18 0.31 11.07 -16.99
C SER A 18 1.07 12.30 -17.48
N GLU A 19 0.83 12.75 -18.71
CA GLU A 19 1.50 13.93 -19.31
C GLU A 19 1.38 15.21 -18.45
N THR A 20 0.38 15.27 -17.56
CA THR A 20 0.14 16.41 -16.67
C THR A 20 0.89 16.31 -15.32
N ASP A 21 1.37 15.13 -14.93
CA ASP A 21 1.98 14.90 -13.62
C ASP A 21 3.24 14.02 -13.77
N GLU A 22 4.36 14.67 -14.14
CA GLU A 22 5.66 14.03 -14.40
C GLU A 22 6.28 13.39 -13.14
N HIS A 23 5.85 13.81 -11.95
CA HIS A 23 6.34 13.32 -10.66
C HIS A 23 5.20 12.91 -9.73
N PRO A 24 4.52 11.77 -10.02
CA PRO A 24 3.43 11.31 -9.18
C PRO A 24 3.91 11.08 -7.75
N LYS A 25 3.16 11.64 -6.80
CA LYS A 25 3.48 11.55 -5.38
C LYS A 25 3.55 10.09 -4.94
N ILE A 26 4.69 9.70 -4.38
CA ILE A 26 4.92 8.33 -3.91
C ILE A 26 4.28 8.20 -2.52
N TYR A 27 3.26 7.36 -2.41
CA TYR A 27 2.64 7.03 -1.14
C TYR A 27 3.27 5.77 -0.57
N ARG A 28 3.72 5.86 0.68
CA ARG A 28 4.30 4.74 1.43
C ARG A 28 3.51 4.53 2.70
N MET A 29 2.99 3.32 2.88
CA MET A 29 2.24 2.93 4.06
C MET A 29 2.87 1.70 4.72
N LYS A 30 3.09 1.78 6.03
CA LYS A 30 3.49 0.63 6.85
C LYS A 30 2.26 0.11 7.57
N LEU A 31 1.90 -1.15 7.33
CA LEU A 31 0.70 -1.76 7.90
C LEU A 31 0.97 -3.21 8.32
N TRP A 32 0.17 -3.70 9.25
CA TRP A 32 0.18 -5.11 9.65
C TRP A 32 -0.97 -5.84 8.95
N ALA A 33 -0.67 -6.91 8.22
CA ALA A 33 -1.67 -7.71 7.51
C ALA A 33 -1.34 -9.19 7.60
N THR A 34 -2.36 -10.01 7.38
CA THR A 34 -2.22 -11.47 7.37
C THR A 34 -1.61 -11.99 6.05
N ASN A 35 -1.76 -11.22 4.96
CA ASN A 35 -1.33 -11.60 3.62
C ASN A 35 -1.14 -10.34 2.75
N GLU A 36 -0.36 -10.44 1.67
CA GLU A 36 -0.03 -9.34 0.76
C GLU A 36 -1.27 -8.74 0.08
N VAL A 37 -2.27 -9.55 -0.27
CA VAL A 37 -3.49 -9.10 -0.96
C VAL A 37 -4.29 -8.16 -0.06
N ARG A 38 -4.39 -8.51 1.22
CA ARG A 38 -5.04 -7.66 2.24
C ARG A 38 -4.26 -6.37 2.49
N ALA A 39 -2.93 -6.43 2.41
CA ALA A 39 -2.09 -5.23 2.52
C ALA A 39 -2.32 -4.26 1.35
N LYS A 40 -2.35 -4.77 0.11
CA LYS A 40 -2.62 -3.98 -1.11
C LYS A 40 -4.02 -3.38 -1.10
N SER A 41 -5.05 -4.15 -0.72
CA SER A 41 -6.43 -3.66 -0.65
C SER A 41 -6.61 -2.54 0.38
N LYS A 42 -5.99 -2.67 1.57
CA LYS A 42 -5.96 -1.56 2.54
C LYS A 42 -5.25 -0.33 2.00
N PHE A 43 -4.11 -0.52 1.32
CA PHE A 43 -3.37 0.59 0.72
C PHE A 43 -4.23 1.42 -0.25
N TRP A 44 -4.96 0.76 -1.17
CA TRP A 44 -5.84 1.47 -2.10
C TRP A 44 -6.98 2.20 -1.39
N TYR A 45 -7.65 1.56 -0.42
CA TYR A 45 -8.71 2.19 0.38
C TYR A 45 -8.22 3.48 1.06
N PHE A 46 -7.02 3.46 1.67
CA PHE A 46 -6.44 4.65 2.31
C PHE A 46 -5.85 5.66 1.32
N SER A 47 -5.55 5.25 0.09
CA SER A 47 -5.05 6.15 -0.96
C SER A 47 -6.16 6.85 -1.72
N GLU A 48 -7.40 6.35 -1.68
CA GLU A 48 -8.59 7.00 -2.26
C GLU A 48 -9.20 8.05 -1.33
N GLU A 49 -8.93 7.97 -0.02
CA GLU A 49 -9.43 8.91 1.00
C GLU A 49 -8.51 10.13 1.22
N ALA A 50 -7.35 10.20 0.53
CA ALA A 50 -6.31 11.23 0.71
C ALA A 50 -6.06 12.04 -0.56
#